data_AF-A0A3N4MI65-F1
#
_entry.id   AF-A0A3N4MI65-F1
#
_cell.length_a   1.000
_cell.length_b   1.000
_cell.length_c   1.000
_cell.angle_alpha   90.00
_cell.angle_beta   90.00
_cell.angle_gamma   90.00
#
_symmetry.space_group_name_H-M   'P 1'
#
loop_
_entity.id
_entity.type
_entity.pdbx_description
1 polymer ?
#
loop_
_entity_poly.entity_id
_entity_poly.type
_entity_poly.pdbx_seq_one_letter_code
_entity_poly.pdbx_strand_id
1 'polypeptide(L)' 'MLPQLKVNSAMTLPDNDQWRFRFQIRSESSNRLYTIAQYKQKKHWGCDCPGWRAHRTCKHLTAMNLPGKERPHEVEYIKQ' A
#
# COMPACT_ATOMS: atom_id res chain seq x y z
N MET A 1 14.56 11.31 8.70
CA MET A 1 14.56 9.84 8.57
C MET A 1 13.25 9.43 7.94
N LEU A 2 13.25 8.52 6.97
CA LEU A 2 12.00 8.03 6.38
C LEU A 2 11.33 7.07 7.38
N PRO A 3 9.99 7.05 7.46
CA PRO A 3 9.28 6.03 8.23
C PRO A 3 9.54 4.64 7.61
N GLN A 4 9.65 3.63 8.46
CA GLN A 4 9.86 2.25 8.02
C GLN A 4 8.52 1.56 7.75
N LEU A 5 8.37 1.02 6.55
CA LEU A 5 7.26 0.14 6.20
C LEU A 5 7.77 -1.30 6.15
N LYS A 6 7.49 -2.05 7.21
CA LYS A 6 7.85 -3.45 7.35
C LYS A 6 6.75 -4.32 6.76
N VAL A 7 7.10 -5.17 5.81
CA VAL A 7 6.16 -6.04 5.09
C VAL A 7 6.68 -7.46 5.07
N ASN A 8 5.79 -8.42 5.36
CA ASN A 8 6.11 -9.85 5.28
C ASN A 8 6.45 -10.23 3.82
N SER A 9 7.64 -10.79 3.62
CA SER A 9 8.15 -11.22 2.31
C SER A 9 7.21 -12.18 1.58
N ALA A 10 6.50 -13.06 2.29
CA ALA A 10 5.54 -14.01 1.72
C ALA A 10 4.31 -13.33 1.10
N MET A 11 4.00 -12.09 1.51
CA MET A 11 2.87 -11.32 1.01
C MET A 11 3.30 -10.30 -0.06
N THR A 12 4.58 -10.28 -0.44
CA THR A 12 5.09 -9.35 -1.46
C THR A 12 4.77 -9.84 -2.86
N LEU A 13 4.51 -8.88 -3.75
CA LEU A 13 4.21 -9.13 -5.16
C LEU A 13 5.28 -8.46 -6.02
N PRO A 14 5.54 -8.98 -7.24
CA PRO A 14 6.44 -8.32 -8.16
C PRO A 14 5.90 -6.95 -8.57
N ASP A 15 6.81 -5.97 -8.63
CA ASP A 15 6.56 -4.65 -9.17
C ASP A 15 6.09 -4.76 -10.63
N ASN A 16 5.28 -3.80 -11.08
CA ASN A 16 4.88 -3.69 -12.50
C ASN A 16 5.30 -2.33 -13.05
N ASP A 17 4.91 -1.98 -14.28
CA ASP A 17 5.35 -0.74 -14.94
C ASP A 17 5.04 0.52 -14.11
N GLN A 18 3.87 0.57 -13.47
CA GLN A 18 3.34 1.74 -12.79
C GLN A 18 3.55 1.74 -11.27
N TRP A 19 3.61 0.56 -10.65
CA TRP A 19 3.52 0.37 -9.21
C TRP A 19 4.73 -0.41 -8.68
N ARG A 20 5.28 0.07 -7.58
CA ARG A 20 6.38 -0.56 -6.83
C ARG A 20 5.97 -0.89 -5.41
N PHE A 21 6.78 -1.70 -4.72
CA PHE A 21 6.56 -2.07 -3.32
C PHE A 21 5.18 -2.70 -3.11
N ARG A 22 4.83 -3.63 -3.99
CA ARG A 22 3.52 -4.25 -4.02
C ARG A 22 3.45 -5.35 -2.97
N PHE A 23 2.37 -5.37 -2.18
CA PHE A 23 2.13 -6.44 -1.21
C PHE A 23 0.64 -6.57 -0.88
N GLN A 24 0.26 -7.73 -0.35
CA GLN A 24 -1.10 -8.03 0.04
C GLN A 24 -1.32 -7.82 1.54
N ILE A 25 -2.50 -7.32 1.89
CA ILE A 25 -3.01 -7.24 3.26
C ILE A 25 -4.37 -7.93 3.33
N ARG A 26 -4.60 -8.67 4.42
CA ARG A 26 -5.90 -9.29 4.68
C ARG A 26 -6.89 -8.26 5.19
N SER A 27 -8.11 -8.31 4.69
CA SER A 27 -9.24 -7.57 5.25
C SER A 27 -9.49 -8.03 6.68
N GLU A 28 -9.70 -7.08 7.58
CA GLU A 28 -10.04 -7.38 8.98
C GLU A 28 -11.40 -8.08 9.12
N SER A 29 -12.37 -7.71 8.29
CA SER A 29 -13.76 -8.17 8.37
C SER A 29 -14.08 -9.31 7.39
N SER A 30 -13.11 -9.78 6.59
CA SER A 30 -13.34 -10.82 5.59
C SER A 30 -12.07 -11.57 5.19
N ASN A 31 -12.21 -12.69 4.47
CA ASN A 31 -11.06 -13.43 3.93
C ASN A 31 -10.46 -12.81 2.65
N ARG A 32 -10.85 -11.59 2.28
CA ARG A 32 -10.34 -10.93 1.08
C ARG A 32 -8.93 -10.41 1.30
N LEU A 33 -8.07 -10.58 0.29
CA LEU A 33 -6.76 -9.96 0.22
C LEU A 33 -6.85 -8.72 -0.67
N TYR A 34 -6.26 -7.62 -0.20
CA TYR A 34 -6.16 -6.37 -0.93
C TYR A 34 -4.70 -6.05 -1.18
N THR A 35 -4.38 -5.56 -2.37
CA THR A 35 -3.05 -5.15 -2.76
C THR A 35 -2.83 -3.68 -2.40
N ILE A 36 -1.73 -3.41 -1.71
CA ILE A 36 -1.18 -2.06 -1.48
C ILE A 36 0.08 -1.90 -2.32
N ALA A 37 0.29 -0.72 -2.88
CA ALA A 37 1.46 -0.42 -3.69
C ALA A 37 1.74 1.09 -3.73
N GLN A 38 2.96 1.48 -4.06
CA GLN A 38 3.34 2.87 -4.32
C GLN A 38 3.40 3.14 -5.82
N TYR A 39 2.77 4.21 -6.28
CA TYR A 39 2.85 4.64 -7.67
C TYR A 39 4.22 5.25 -7.97
N LYS A 40 4.91 4.75 -9.00
CA LYS A 40 6.32 5.10 -9.25
C LYS A 40 6.54 6.57 -9.56
N GLN A 41 5.64 7.19 -10.32
CA GLN A 41 5.79 8.56 -10.84
C GLN A 41 5.40 9.62 -9.79
N LYS A 42 4.22 9.50 -9.16
CA LYS A 42 3.73 10.49 -8.16
C LYS A 42 4.07 10.13 -6.71
N LYS A 43 4.72 8.98 -6.46
CA LYS A 43 5.12 8.50 -5.12
C LYS A 43 3.98 8.36 -4.11
N HIS A 44 2.73 8.28 -4.56
CA HIS A 44 1.60 8.10 -3.67
C HIS A 44 1.31 6.62 -3.42
N TRP A 45 0.63 6.33 -2.32
CA TRP A 45 0.20 4.98 -1.99
C TRP A 45 -1.22 4.70 -2.47
N GLY A 46 -1.39 3.52 -3.06
CA GLY A 46 -2.63 3.00 -3.58
C GLY A 46 -3.04 1.70 -2.90
N CYS A 47 -4.35 1.45 -2.87
CA CYS A 47 -4.91 0.17 -2.47
C CYS A 47 -6.01 -0.25 -3.44
N ASP A 48 -6.12 -1.54 -3.76
CA ASP A 48 -7.16 -2.05 -4.66
C ASP A 48 -8.52 -2.27 -3.96
N CYS A 49 -8.67 -1.95 -2.67
CA CYS A 49 -9.92 -2.09 -1.95
C CYS A 49 -11.00 -1.07 -2.41
N PRO A 50 -12.30 -1.37 -2.22
CA PRO A 50 -13.39 -0.48 -2.64
C PRO A 50 -13.29 0.94 -2.08
N GLY A 51 -12.87 1.09 -0.82
CA GLY A 51 -12.74 2.41 -0.18
C GLY A 51 -11.74 3.32 -0.89
N TRP A 52 -10.57 2.77 -1.28
CA TRP A 52 -9.57 3.56 -2.02
C TRP A 52 -10.00 3.81 -3.47
N ARG A 53 -10.66 2.84 -4.11
CA ARG A 53 -11.19 3.04 -5.47
C ARG A 53 -12.24 4.16 -5.52
N ALA A 54 -13.07 4.30 -4.49
CA ALA A 54 -14.09 5.34 -4.41
C ALA A 54 -13.57 6.70 -3.92
N HIS A 55 -12.71 6.72 -2.89
CA HIS A 55 -12.36 7.95 -2.17
C HIS A 55 -10.87 8.28 -2.17
N ARG A 56 -10.04 7.44 -2.82
CA ARG A 56 -8.57 7.49 -2.78
C ARG A 56 -8.00 7.41 -1.37
N THR A 57 -8.77 6.94 -0.40
CA THR A 57 -8.36 6.73 1.00
C THR A 57 -9.05 5.48 1.53
N CYS A 58 -8.41 4.74 2.43
CA CYS A 58 -9.01 3.56 3.04
C CYS A 58 -8.38 3.23 4.39
N LYS A 59 -9.11 2.43 5.19
CA LYS A 59 -8.62 1.96 6.50
C LYS A 59 -7.29 1.20 6.41
N HIS A 60 -7.01 0.51 5.30
CA HIS A 60 -5.77 -0.24 5.14
C HIS A 60 -4.54 0.67 5.03
N LEU A 61 -4.64 1.80 4.30
CA LEU A 61 -3.57 2.79 4.25
C LEU A 61 -3.40 3.49 5.60
N THR A 62 -4.52 3.86 6.25
CA THR A 62 -4.50 4.49 7.58
C THR A 62 -3.86 3.61 8.63
N ALA A 63 -4.14 2.30 8.64
CA ALA A 63 -3.54 1.34 9.57
C ALA A 63 -2.01 1.22 9.41
N MET A 64 -1.49 1.52 8.22
CA MET A 64 -0.05 1.54 7.92
C MET A 64 0.56 2.94 8.01
N ASN A 65 -0.20 3.92 8.51
CA ASN A 65 0.21 5.32 8.55
C ASN A 65 0.59 5.90 7.18
N LEU A 66 0.00 5.37 6.10
CA LEU A 66 0.19 5.83 4.74
C LEU A 66 -0.89 6.85 4.38
N PRO A 67 -0.54 7.98 3.74
CA PRO A 67 -1.53 8.99 3.41
C PRO A 67 -2.38 8.54 2.20
N GLY A 68 -3.68 8.79 2.30
CA GLY A 68 -4.59 8.72 1.16
C GLY A 68 -4.56 9.97 0.28
N LYS A 69 -5.54 10.06 -0.61
CA LYS A 69 -5.78 11.15 -1.56
C LYS A 69 -4.60 11.39 -2.50
N GLU A 70 -3.95 10.31 -2.92
CA GLU A 70 -2.80 10.33 -3.84
C GLU A 70 -1.68 11.27 -3.40
N ARG A 71 -1.52 11.47 -2.09
CA ARG A 71 -0.44 12.31 -1.55
C ARG A 71 0.89 11.57 -1.66
N PRO A 72 1.94 12.21 -2.21
CA PRO A 72 3.29 11.63 -2.24
C PRO A 72 3.76 11.30 -0.83
N HIS A 73 4.29 10.09 -0.64
CA HIS A 73 4.88 9.68 0.63
C HIS A 73 5.89 8.58 0.42
N GLU A 74 7.12 8.83 0.85
CA GLU A 74 8.22 7.88 0.72
C GLU A 74 8.50 7.22 2.07
N VAL A 75 8.82 5.93 2.01
CA VAL A 75 9.08 5.09 3.17
C VAL A 75 10.33 4.28 2.91
N GLU A 76 11.02 3.90 3.98
CA GLU A 76 12.02 2.84 3.90
C GLU A 76 11.28 1.50 3.86
N TYR A 77 11.28 0.85 2.70
CA TYR A 77 10.56 -0.41 2.48
C TYR A 77 11.44 -1.61 2.91
N ILE A 78 11.04 -2.28 3.99
CA ILE A 78 11.79 -3.39 4.59
C ILE A 78 10.98 -4.66 4.42
N LYS A 79 11.55 -5.63 3.69
CA LYS A 79 11.01 -6.98 3.58
C LYS A 79 11.48 -7.79 4.80
N GLN A 80 10.54 -8.38 5.54
CA GLN A 80 10.81 -9.25 6.69
C GLN A 80 10.58 -10.71 6.35
#